data_AF-A0A956UNH1-F1
#
_entry.id   AF-A0A956UNH1-F1
#
_cell.length_a   1.000
_cell.length_b   1.000
_cell.length_c   1.000
_cell.angle_alpha   90.00
_cell.angle_beta   90.00
_cell.angle_gamma   90.00
#
_symmetry.space_group_name_H-M   'P 1'
#
loop_
_entity.id
_entity.type
_entity.pdbx_description
1 polymer ?
#
loop_
_entity_poly.entity_id
_entity_poly.type
_entity_poly.pdbx_seq_one_letter_code
_entity_poly.pdbx_strand_id
1 'polypeptide(L)'
;MSAEAPATNEGPAIVGTAGYVSPYPYLDVLQPKMEERLARRVPATGRFCGFCFGRQRPDTAACGFCKSDLAEVGTENEIPQQVLRLYKVKQNTEARWVHTGAMFGLTLAMGLFVYLVIWGPGFLGHPGFAFAALIGGGYLLAQFFGAFLGAQVGYRKAARKRDALWARWLEGTGAQP
;
A
#
# COMPACT_ATOMS: atom_id res chain seq x y z
N MET A 1 -29.38 8.70 -44.47
CA MET A 1 -27.94 8.95 -44.30
C MET A 1 -27.76 9.39 -42.85
N SER A 2 -27.61 8.42 -41.96
CA SER A 2 -27.46 8.66 -40.52
C SER A 2 -25.98 8.74 -40.22
N ALA A 3 -25.57 9.82 -39.54
CA ALA A 3 -24.20 10.02 -39.09
C ALA A 3 -23.92 9.09 -37.92
N GLU A 4 -22.99 8.16 -38.12
CA GLU A 4 -22.40 7.33 -37.07
C GLU A 4 -21.52 8.22 -36.19
N ALA A 5 -21.78 8.27 -34.88
CA ALA A 5 -20.93 8.96 -33.92
C ALA A 5 -19.61 8.20 -33.73
N PRO A 6 -18.45 8.87 -33.63
CA PRO A 6 -17.19 8.18 -33.40
C PRO A 6 -17.15 7.62 -31.98
N ALA A 7 -16.92 6.32 -31.88
CA ALA A 7 -16.63 5.65 -30.62
C ALA A 7 -15.37 6.26 -29.98
N THR A 8 -15.55 6.98 -28.87
CA THR A 8 -14.43 7.39 -28.03
C THR A 8 -13.87 6.15 -27.36
N ASN A 9 -12.70 5.70 -27.83
CA ASN A 9 -11.86 4.73 -27.15
C ASN A 9 -11.30 5.35 -25.86
N GLU A 10 -12.13 5.45 -24.82
CA GLU A 10 -11.63 5.61 -23.46
C GLU A 10 -11.10 4.25 -23.00
N GLY A 11 -9.81 4.01 -23.25
CA GLY A 11 -9.08 2.93 -22.59
C GLY A 11 -9.23 3.06 -21.06
N PRO A 12 -9.31 1.95 -20.33
CA PRO A 12 -9.57 1.99 -18.89
C PRO A 12 -8.53 2.87 -18.16
N ALA A 13 -9.04 3.73 -17.27
CA ALA A 13 -8.28 4.68 -16.50
C ALA A 13 -7.08 4.01 -15.81
N ILE A 14 -5.88 4.57 -16.04
CA ILE A 14 -4.65 4.11 -15.40
C ILE A 14 -4.74 4.37 -13.90
N VAL A 15 -5.08 3.34 -13.13
CA VAL A 15 -5.05 3.36 -11.66
C VAL A 15 -4.01 2.34 -11.18
N GLY A 16 -2.74 2.68 -11.39
CA GLY A 16 -1.62 2.09 -10.65
C GLY A 16 -1.13 3.11 -9.65
N THR A 17 -1.63 3.08 -8.42
CA THR A 17 -1.12 3.93 -7.33
C THR A 17 0.38 3.66 -7.20
N ALA A 18 1.22 4.64 -7.52
CA ALA A 18 2.69 4.55 -7.53
C ALA A 18 3.36 3.62 -8.58
N GLY A 19 2.77 3.37 -9.75
CA GLY A 19 3.54 2.88 -10.91
C GLY A 19 4.05 1.43 -10.85
N TYR A 20 3.39 0.58 -10.06
CA TYR A 20 3.51 -0.88 -10.18
C TYR A 20 2.11 -1.46 -10.40
N VAL A 21 1.95 -2.24 -11.46
CA VAL A 21 0.70 -2.94 -11.79
C VAL A 21 0.80 -4.35 -11.24
N SER A 22 -0.04 -4.66 -10.26
CA SER A 22 -0.11 -6.01 -9.70
C SER A 22 -0.77 -6.96 -10.72
N PRO A 23 -0.22 -8.18 -10.93
CA PRO A 23 -0.93 -9.23 -11.67
C PRO A 23 -2.19 -9.73 -10.93
N TYR A 24 -2.34 -9.39 -9.64
CA TYR A 24 -3.47 -9.77 -8.80
C TYR A 24 -4.18 -8.52 -8.25
N PRO A 25 -4.88 -7.73 -9.10
CA PRO A 25 -5.43 -6.43 -8.72
C PRO A 25 -6.45 -6.50 -7.57
N TYR A 26 -7.14 -7.62 -7.41
CA TYR A 26 -8.07 -7.85 -6.30
C TYR A 26 -7.37 -7.84 -4.93
N LEU A 27 -6.07 -8.18 -4.84
CA LEU A 27 -5.31 -8.13 -3.59
C LEU A 27 -5.14 -6.69 -3.08
N ASP A 28 -5.04 -5.71 -3.99
CA ASP A 28 -4.96 -4.30 -3.60
C ASP A 28 -6.29 -3.78 -3.05
N VAL A 29 -7.41 -4.19 -3.66
CA VAL A 29 -8.74 -3.86 -3.16
C VAL A 29 -9.02 -4.50 -1.79
N LEU A 30 -8.49 -5.70 -1.56
CA LEU A 30 -8.66 -6.42 -0.29
C LEU A 30 -7.74 -5.93 0.84
N GLN A 31 -6.64 -5.25 0.51
CA GLN A 31 -5.65 -4.77 1.48
C GLN A 31 -6.27 -4.07 2.70
N PRO A 32 -7.11 -3.02 2.57
CA PRO A 32 -7.66 -2.31 3.73
C PRO A 32 -8.54 -3.23 4.60
N LYS A 33 -9.30 -4.14 3.99
CA LYS A 33 -10.16 -5.09 4.71
C LYS A 33 -9.34 -6.11 5.51
N MET A 34 -8.22 -6.55 4.94
CA MET A 34 -7.30 -7.47 5.61
C MET A 34 -6.56 -6.77 6.75
N GLU A 35 -6.25 -5.48 6.61
CA GLU A 35 -5.66 -4.67 7.68
C GLU A 35 -6.63 -4.45 8.85
N GLU A 36 -7.91 -4.18 8.57
CA GLU A 36 -8.96 -4.15 9.60
C GLU A 36 -9.05 -5.48 10.36
N ARG A 37 -8.94 -6.59 9.63
CA ARG A 37 -8.94 -7.93 10.19
C ARG A 37 -7.70 -8.20 11.06
N LEU A 38 -6.51 -7.82 10.59
CA LEU A 38 -5.25 -7.90 11.34
C LEU A 38 -5.29 -7.03 12.60
N ALA A 39 -5.96 -5.88 12.54
CA ALA A 39 -6.21 -4.97 13.65
C ALA A 39 -7.34 -5.44 14.59
N ARG A 40 -7.93 -6.62 14.36
CA ARG A 40 -9.04 -7.20 15.14
C ARG A 40 -10.28 -6.30 15.22
N ARG A 41 -10.50 -5.45 14.22
CA ARG A 41 -11.67 -4.55 14.13
C ARG A 41 -12.91 -5.21 13.53
N VAL A 42 -12.75 -6.39 12.93
CA VAL A 42 -13.83 -7.19 12.33
C VAL A 42 -13.79 -8.64 12.84
N PRO A 43 -14.93 -9.34 12.85
CA PRO A 43 -15.02 -10.73 13.29
C PRO A 43 -14.06 -11.66 12.53
N ALA A 44 -13.61 -12.71 13.23
CA ALA A 44 -12.71 -13.72 12.67
C ALA A 44 -13.38 -14.65 11.66
N THR A 45 -14.66 -14.91 11.90
CA THR A 45 -15.46 -15.87 11.15
C THR A 45 -16.40 -15.16 10.20
N GLY A 46 -16.71 -15.83 9.10
CA GLY A 46 -17.65 -15.35 8.10
C GLY A 46 -17.53 -16.13 6.81
N ARG A 47 -18.36 -15.82 5.83
CA ARG A 47 -18.27 -16.44 4.50
C ARG A 47 -17.22 -15.73 3.67
N PHE A 48 -16.12 -16.41 3.36
CA PHE A 48 -15.04 -15.91 2.51
C PHE A 48 -14.96 -16.72 1.21
N CYS A 49 -14.51 -16.09 0.13
CA CYS A 49 -14.19 -16.80 -1.11
C CYS A 49 -13.00 -17.75 -0.87
N GLY A 50 -13.08 -19.02 -1.32
CA GLY A 50 -11.99 -19.98 -1.14
C GLY A 50 -10.69 -19.65 -1.90
N PHE A 51 -10.76 -18.79 -2.92
CA PHE A 51 -9.60 -18.35 -3.69
C PHE A 51 -8.98 -17.05 -3.16
N CYS A 52 -9.73 -15.94 -3.16
CA CYS A 52 -9.18 -14.62 -2.80
C CYS A 52 -9.41 -14.22 -1.33
N PHE A 53 -10.19 -14.99 -0.56
CA PHE A 53 -10.57 -14.69 0.82
C PHE A 53 -11.30 -13.36 1.03
N GLY A 54 -11.85 -12.78 -0.04
CA GLY A 54 -12.76 -11.65 0.06
C GLY A 54 -14.06 -12.07 0.75
N ARG A 55 -14.55 -11.27 1.71
CA ARG A 55 -15.82 -11.52 2.41
C ARG A 55 -17.00 -11.45 1.43
N GLN A 56 -17.82 -12.49 1.40
CA GLN A 56 -18.97 -12.63 0.50
C GLN A 56 -20.31 -12.42 1.22
N ARG A 57 -21.35 -12.15 0.44
CA ARG A 57 -22.73 -12.16 0.94
C ARG A 57 -23.30 -13.59 0.88
N PRO A 58 -24.40 -13.88 1.60
CA PRO A 58 -25.01 -15.23 1.60
C PRO A 58 -25.62 -15.65 0.26
N ASP A 59 -25.99 -14.69 -0.58
CA ASP A 59 -26.79 -14.87 -1.80
C ASP A 59 -25.98 -14.70 -3.10
N THR A 60 -24.67 -14.47 -3.02
CA THR A 60 -23.81 -14.31 -4.19
C THR A 60 -23.34 -15.65 -4.73
N ALA A 61 -23.46 -15.85 -6.05
CA ALA A 61 -22.90 -17.01 -6.77
C ALA A 61 -21.42 -16.79 -7.16
N ALA A 62 -21.04 -15.57 -7.54
CA ALA A 62 -19.67 -15.23 -7.92
C ALA A 62 -19.03 -14.28 -6.90
N CYS A 63 -17.70 -14.35 -6.79
CA CYS A 63 -16.95 -13.48 -5.90
C CYS A 63 -16.98 -12.02 -6.37
N GLY A 64 -17.35 -11.08 -5.49
CA GLY A 64 -17.33 -9.65 -5.81
C GLY A 64 -15.95 -9.07 -6.15
N PHE A 65 -14.86 -9.72 -5.72
CA PHE A 65 -13.48 -9.24 -5.83
C PHE A 65 -12.71 -9.91 -6.97
N CYS A 66 -12.51 -11.24 -6.90
CA CYS A 66 -11.74 -11.99 -7.91
C CYS A 66 -12.60 -12.52 -9.06
N LYS A 67 -13.92 -12.38 -9.00
CA LYS A 67 -14.89 -12.84 -10.00
C LYS A 67 -14.99 -14.37 -10.21
N SER A 68 -14.20 -15.17 -9.50
CA SER A 68 -14.33 -16.64 -9.52
C SER A 68 -15.72 -17.11 -9.05
N ASP A 69 -16.18 -18.22 -9.61
CA ASP A 69 -17.42 -18.90 -9.22
C ASP A 69 -17.25 -19.56 -7.85
N LEU A 70 -18.12 -19.23 -6.90
CA LEU A 70 -18.08 -19.78 -5.55
C LEU A 70 -18.50 -21.25 -5.50
N ALA A 71 -19.17 -21.77 -6.53
CA ALA A 71 -19.44 -23.20 -6.66
C ALA A 71 -18.15 -24.00 -6.97
N GLU A 72 -17.21 -23.40 -7.69
CA GLU A 72 -15.95 -24.02 -8.08
C GLU A 72 -14.87 -23.86 -7.01
N VAL A 73 -14.63 -22.61 -6.56
CA VAL A 73 -13.58 -22.33 -5.57
C VAL A 73 -14.02 -22.54 -4.12
N GLY A 74 -15.31 -22.80 -3.91
CA GLY A 74 -15.90 -22.97 -2.58
C GLY A 74 -15.90 -21.71 -1.72
N THR A 75 -16.28 -21.89 -0.46
CA THR A 75 -16.25 -20.82 0.55
C THR A 75 -15.62 -21.29 1.84
N GLU A 76 -14.80 -20.42 2.42
CA GLU A 76 -14.07 -20.66 3.66
C GLU A 76 -14.68 -19.86 4.80
N ASN A 77 -14.67 -20.45 6.01
CA ASN A 77 -15.23 -19.79 7.20
C ASN A 77 -14.22 -18.90 7.94
N GLU A 78 -12.92 -19.14 7.71
CA GLU A 78 -11.82 -18.40 8.31
C GLU A 78 -10.73 -18.14 7.27
N ILE A 79 -10.09 -16.98 7.34
CA ILE A 79 -8.98 -16.62 6.47
C ILE A 79 -7.71 -17.34 6.97
N PRO A 80 -7.02 -18.12 6.13
CA PRO A 80 -5.79 -18.79 6.52
C PRO A 80 -4.75 -17.82 7.06
N GLN A 81 -4.07 -18.20 8.15
CA GLN A 81 -3.03 -17.38 8.77
C GLN A 81 -1.87 -17.08 7.82
N GLN A 82 -1.60 -17.99 6.88
CA GLN A 82 -0.60 -17.79 5.84
C GLN A 82 -0.97 -16.57 5.00
N VAL A 83 -2.20 -16.51 4.48
CA VAL A 83 -2.75 -15.41 3.68
C VAL A 83 -2.65 -14.07 4.40
N LEU A 84 -3.12 -14.00 5.65
CA LEU A 84 -3.01 -12.79 6.49
C LEU A 84 -1.55 -12.32 6.63
N ARG A 85 -0.60 -13.25 6.69
CA ARG A 85 0.83 -12.94 6.77
C ARG A 85 1.35 -12.25 5.50
N LEU A 86 0.83 -12.57 4.30
CA LEU A 86 1.19 -11.85 3.06
C LEU A 86 0.77 -10.37 3.12
N TYR A 87 -0.47 -10.11 3.54
CA TYR A 87 -0.99 -8.75 3.70
C TYR A 87 -0.18 -7.95 4.74
N LYS A 88 0.18 -8.60 5.85
CA LYS A 88 1.04 -8.02 6.89
C LYS A 88 2.44 -7.70 6.39
N VAL A 89 3.01 -8.53 5.51
CA VAL A 89 4.32 -8.27 4.89
C VAL A 89 4.30 -7.01 4.02
N LYS A 90 3.22 -6.78 3.26
CA LYS A 90 3.05 -5.54 2.49
C LYS A 90 3.03 -4.34 3.43
N GLN A 91 2.11 -4.34 4.41
CA GLN A 91 1.93 -3.27 5.38
C GLN A 91 3.24 -2.91 6.10
N ASN A 92 3.96 -3.91 6.61
CA ASN A 92 5.23 -3.69 7.31
C ASN A 92 6.33 -3.13 6.39
N THR A 93 6.37 -3.59 5.13
CA THR A 93 7.36 -3.11 4.17
C THR A 93 7.12 -1.65 3.84
N GLU A 94 5.86 -1.28 3.56
CA GLU A 94 5.46 0.09 3.29
C GLU A 94 5.75 1.02 4.47
N ALA A 95 5.31 0.64 5.68
CA ALA A 95 5.58 1.40 6.90
C ALA A 95 7.09 1.61 7.12
N ARG A 96 7.91 0.58 6.90
CA ARG A 96 9.36 0.69 7.05
C ARG A 96 9.96 1.73 6.10
N TRP A 97 9.52 1.79 4.84
CA TRP A 97 10.00 2.78 3.87
C TRP A 97 9.56 4.19 4.22
N VAL A 98 8.29 4.38 4.63
CA VAL A 98 7.78 5.70 5.07
C VAL A 98 8.54 6.19 6.29
N HIS A 99 8.72 5.35 7.32
CA HIS A 99 9.44 5.73 8.54
C HIS A 99 10.92 6.00 8.27
N THR A 100 11.58 5.18 7.44
CA THR A 100 12.99 5.39 7.10
C THR A 100 13.18 6.68 6.29
N GLY A 101 12.26 6.98 5.37
CA GLY A 101 12.24 8.25 4.65
C GLY A 101 12.06 9.45 5.59
N ALA A 102 11.08 9.38 6.49
CA ALA A 102 10.85 10.46 7.47
C ALA A 102 12.07 10.68 8.37
N MET A 103 12.69 9.60 8.85
CA MET A 103 13.92 9.68 9.66
C MET A 103 15.07 10.30 8.88
N PHE A 104 15.25 9.93 7.62
CA PHE A 104 16.27 10.54 6.76
C PHE A 104 16.06 12.05 6.60
N GLY A 105 14.82 12.48 6.36
CA GLY A 105 14.47 13.90 6.29
C GLY A 105 14.79 14.65 7.59
N LEU A 106 14.48 14.05 8.74
CA LEU A 106 14.80 14.61 10.06
C LEU A 106 16.32 14.70 10.29
N THR A 107 17.08 13.67 9.90
CA THR A 107 18.54 13.67 9.99
C THR A 107 19.15 14.79 9.16
N LEU A 108 18.65 15.02 7.94
CA LEU A 108 19.10 16.14 7.10
C LEU A 108 18.80 17.50 7.73
N ALA A 109 17.61 17.68 8.30
CA ALA A 109 17.25 18.93 8.98
C ALA A 109 18.15 19.19 10.19
N MET A 110 18.47 18.15 10.96
CA MET A 110 19.39 18.24 12.09
C MET A 110 20.81 18.60 11.63
N GLY A 111 21.29 18.00 10.55
CA GLY A 111 22.59 18.35 9.95
C GLY A 111 22.64 19.81 9.48
N LEU A 112 21.57 20.28 8.82
CA LEU A 112 21.45 21.67 8.38
C LEU A 112 21.44 22.64 9.57
N PHE A 113 20.72 22.31 10.64
CA PHE A 113 20.72 23.10 11.87
C PHE A 113 22.14 23.25 12.44
N VAL A 114 22.86 22.13 12.62
CA VAL A 114 24.24 22.14 13.13
C VAL A 114 25.13 22.98 12.21
N TYR A 115 24.97 22.83 10.89
CA TYR A 115 25.73 23.61 9.91
C TYR A 115 25.48 25.12 10.06
N LEU A 116 24.22 25.54 10.17
CA LEU A 116 23.86 26.94 10.34
C LEU A 116 24.36 27.52 11.66
N VAL A 117 24.31 26.75 12.76
CA VAL A 117 24.78 27.24 14.06
C VAL A 117 26.30 27.43 14.09
N ILE A 118 27.07 26.52 13.47
CA ILE A 118 28.54 26.57 13.52
C ILE A 118 29.11 27.54 12.48
N TRP A 119 28.58 27.53 11.27
CA TRP A 119 29.16 28.25 10.12
C TRP A 119 28.20 29.28 9.49
N GLY A 120 27.01 29.48 10.05
CA GLY A 120 26.02 30.39 9.49
C GLY A 120 26.50 31.85 9.56
N PRO A 121 26.57 32.56 8.42
CA PRO A 121 26.95 33.97 8.43
C PRO A 121 25.78 34.86 8.86
N GLY A 122 26.06 35.88 9.67
CA GLY A 122 25.10 36.93 10.03
C GLY A 122 23.78 36.38 10.60
N PHE A 123 22.65 36.79 10.02
CA PHE A 123 21.31 36.38 10.46
C PHE A 123 21.06 34.87 10.34
N LEU A 124 21.69 34.19 9.37
CA LEU A 124 21.51 32.74 9.16
C LEU A 124 22.13 31.91 10.29
N GLY A 125 23.16 32.44 10.98
CA GLY A 125 23.76 31.82 12.15
C GLY A 125 23.07 32.15 13.48
N HIS A 126 22.05 33.03 13.46
CA HIS A 126 21.34 33.38 14.68
C HIS A 126 20.59 32.15 15.21
N PRO A 127 20.77 31.76 16.49
CA PRO A 127 20.17 30.53 17.04
C PRO A 127 18.67 30.44 16.83
N GLY A 128 17.95 31.56 16.98
CA GLY A 128 16.50 31.61 16.74
C GLY A 128 16.10 31.27 15.30
N PHE A 129 16.89 31.73 14.31
CA PHE A 129 16.64 31.39 12.91
C PHE A 129 16.98 29.92 12.63
N ALA A 130 18.12 29.43 13.17
CA ALA A 130 18.48 28.03 13.05
C ALA A 130 17.40 27.11 13.65
N PHE A 131 16.84 27.45 14.81
CA PHE A 131 15.72 26.70 15.40
C PHE A 131 14.47 26.71 14.51
N ALA A 132 14.11 27.87 13.94
CA ALA A 132 12.99 27.94 12.99
C ALA A 132 13.25 27.07 11.75
N ALA A 133 14.48 27.07 11.23
CA ALA A 133 14.88 26.21 10.12
C ALA A 133 14.87 24.73 10.49
N LEU A 134 15.24 24.35 11.71
CA LEU A 134 15.17 22.96 12.19
C LEU A 134 13.72 22.49 12.28
N ILE A 135 12.84 23.28 12.89
CA ILE A 135 11.42 22.89 13.07
C ILE A 135 10.71 22.85 11.72
N GLY A 136 10.79 23.95 10.96
CA GLY A 136 10.12 24.06 9.66
C GLY A 136 10.72 23.12 8.63
N GLY A 137 12.05 23.13 8.49
CA GLY A 137 12.78 22.25 7.57
C GLY A 137 12.63 20.78 7.96
N GLY A 138 12.68 20.43 9.25
CA GLY A 138 12.46 19.09 9.75
C GLY A 138 11.07 18.56 9.40
N TYR A 139 10.02 19.35 9.62
CA TYR A 139 8.67 18.99 9.24
C TYR A 139 8.52 18.77 7.72
N LEU A 140 8.99 19.74 6.92
CA LEU A 140 8.88 19.68 5.47
C LEU A 140 9.69 18.52 4.87
N LEU A 141 10.94 18.34 5.30
CA LEU A 141 11.81 17.26 4.83
C LEU A 141 11.29 15.89 5.26
N ALA A 142 10.83 15.73 6.50
CA ALA A 142 10.25 14.47 6.96
C ALA A 142 8.98 14.12 6.16
N GLN A 143 8.12 15.10 5.88
CA GLN A 143 6.93 14.89 5.08
C GLN A 143 7.26 14.56 3.62
N PHE A 144 8.24 15.25 3.04
CA PHE A 144 8.68 15.00 1.67
C PHE A 144 9.32 13.61 1.52
N PHE A 145 10.31 13.28 2.36
CA PHE A 145 11.00 12.00 2.24
C PHE A 145 10.15 10.81 2.74
N GLY A 146 9.32 11.01 3.76
CA GLY A 146 8.44 9.97 4.29
C GLY A 146 7.20 9.75 3.42
N ALA A 147 6.34 10.76 3.34
CA ALA A 147 5.01 10.63 2.73
C ALA A 147 5.05 10.69 1.20
N PHE A 148 5.95 11.46 0.58
CA PHE A 148 6.01 11.56 -0.88
C PHE A 148 6.92 10.48 -1.47
N LEU A 149 8.20 10.48 -1.12
CA LEU A 149 9.16 9.53 -1.69
C LEU A 149 9.06 8.13 -1.08
N GLY A 150 9.05 8.05 0.25
CA GLY A 150 9.00 6.80 0.99
C GLY A 150 7.74 6.00 0.70
N ALA A 151 6.58 6.64 0.62
CA ALA A 151 5.32 5.97 0.30
C ALA A 151 5.30 5.40 -1.12
N GLN A 152 5.76 6.16 -2.13
CA GLN A 152 5.78 5.68 -3.51
C GLN A 152 6.72 4.48 -3.70
N VAL A 153 7.95 4.57 -3.17
CA VAL A 153 8.93 3.47 -3.25
C VAL A 153 8.48 2.28 -2.39
N GLY A 154 7.96 2.58 -1.20
CA GLY A 154 7.43 1.60 -0.25
C GLY A 154 6.31 0.79 -0.86
N TYR A 155 5.30 1.44 -1.43
CA TYR A 155 4.17 0.78 -2.08
C TYR A 155 4.64 -0.17 -3.18
N ARG A 156 5.48 0.29 -4.12
CA ARG A 156 5.96 -0.54 -5.24
C ARG A 156 6.69 -1.78 -4.77
N LYS A 157 7.62 -1.63 -3.82
CA LYS A 157 8.40 -2.76 -3.28
C LYS A 157 7.53 -3.70 -2.46
N ALA A 158 6.60 -3.16 -1.67
CA ALA A 158 5.69 -3.93 -0.86
C ALA A 158 4.70 -4.75 -1.70
N ALA A 159 4.10 -4.14 -2.72
CA ALA A 159 3.19 -4.81 -3.65
C ALA A 159 3.87 -5.94 -4.42
N ARG A 160 5.06 -5.68 -5.01
CA ARG A 160 5.88 -6.73 -5.65
C ARG A 160 6.17 -7.91 -4.73
N LYS A 161 6.52 -7.62 -3.47
CA LYS A 161 6.82 -8.65 -2.49
C LYS A 161 5.59 -9.46 -2.11
N ARG A 162 4.43 -8.82 -1.92
CA ARG A 162 3.14 -9.50 -1.67
C ARG A 162 2.80 -10.42 -2.84
N ASP A 163 2.87 -9.91 -4.06
CA ASP A 163 2.44 -10.65 -5.25
C ASP A 163 3.34 -11.86 -5.51
N ALA A 164 4.65 -11.72 -5.29
CA ALA A 164 5.58 -12.85 -5.37
C ALA A 164 5.30 -13.93 -4.31
N LEU A 165 4.92 -13.52 -3.09
CA LEU A 165 4.51 -14.47 -2.05
C LEU A 165 3.17 -15.11 -2.37
N TRP A 166 2.26 -14.36 -3.00
CA TRP A 166 0.94 -14.85 -3.38
C TRP A 166 1.04 -15.89 -4.49
N ALA A 167 1.85 -15.62 -5.52
CA ALA A 167 2.14 -16.58 -6.59
C ALA A 167 2.68 -17.90 -6.02
N ARG A 168 3.66 -17.84 -5.10
CA ARG A 168 4.19 -19.03 -4.42
C ARG A 168 3.15 -19.79 -3.59
N TRP A 169 2.22 -19.05 -2.97
CA TRP A 169 1.13 -19.65 -2.22
C TRP A 169 0.17 -20.41 -3.15
N LEU A 170 -0.18 -19.83 -4.31
CA LEU A 170 -1.00 -20.49 -5.33
C LEU A 170 -0.33 -21.75 -5.90
N GLU A 171 0.99 -21.70 -6.17
CA GLU A 171 1.76 -22.87 -6.61
C GLU A 171 1.69 -24.02 -5.61
N GLY A 172 1.72 -23.71 -4.30
CA GLY A 172 1.67 -24.70 -3.23
C GLY A 172 0.27 -25.27 -2.97
N THR A 173 -0.79 -24.53 -3.27
CA THR A 173 -2.19 -24.99 -3.08
C THR A 173 -2.81 -25.58 -4.34
N GLY A 174 -2.17 -25.42 -5.50
CA GLY A 174 -2.74 -25.81 -6.79
C GLY A 174 -3.98 -24.98 -7.17
N ALA A 175 -4.28 -23.92 -6.42
CA ALA A 175 -5.45 -23.08 -6.64
C ALA A 175 -5.24 -22.24 -7.91
N GLN A 176 -6.01 -22.55 -8.95
CA GLN A 176 -6.15 -21.72 -10.15
C GLN A 176 -7.50 -20.99 -10.10
N PRO A 177 -7.57 -19.75 -10.62
CA PRO A 177 -8.78 -18.95 -10.63
C PRO A 177 -9.88 -19.52 -11.53
#